data_AF-A0AAD9ZIN5-F1
#
_entry.id   AF-A0AAD9ZIN5-F1
#
_cell.length_a   1.000
_cell.length_b   1.000
_cell.length_c   1.000
_cell.angle_alpha   90.00
_cell.angle_beta   90.00
_cell.angle_gamma   90.00
#
_symmetry.space_group_name_H-M   'P 1'
#
loop_
_entity.id
_entity.type
_entity.pdbx_description
1 polymer ?
#
loop_
_entity_poly.entity_id
_entity_poly.type
_entity_poly.pdbx_seq_one_letter_code
_entity_poly.pdbx_strand_id
1 'polypeptide(L)'
;MAYYAFRADRHLMLFNAVVPHPDSEKAAWAWAAEVRDQWNAGQPNRPVDAYINYATGLETLEEHYGHESWRIERLRGLKARYDPNNRFRYYNPIVVEKKV
;
A
#
# COMPACT_ATOMS: atom_id res chain seq x y z
N MET A 1 21.13 -2.31 -0.37
CA MET A 1 19.75 -2.79 -0.63
C MET A 1 18.80 -1.77 -0.08
N ALA A 2 18.07 -1.07 -0.95
CA ALA A 2 17.12 -0.05 -0.51
C ALA A 2 15.71 -0.67 -0.44
N TYR A 3 14.97 -0.35 0.63
CA TYR A 3 13.73 -1.06 1.00
C TYR A 3 12.55 -0.84 0.03
N TYR A 4 12.54 0.26 -0.71
CA TYR A 4 11.52 0.51 -1.73
C TYR A 4 11.68 -0.42 -2.94
N ALA A 5 10.61 -1.15 -3.27
CA ALA A 5 10.61 -2.25 -4.25
C ALA A 5 10.47 -1.79 -5.70
N PHE A 6 9.64 -0.78 -5.97
CA PHE A 6 9.20 -0.42 -7.32
C PHE A 6 10.18 0.55 -8.01
N ARG A 7 11.31 0.01 -8.50
CA ARG A 7 12.41 0.82 -9.07
C ARG A 7 12.25 1.16 -10.55
N ALA A 8 11.37 0.46 -11.25
CA ALA A 8 11.13 0.65 -12.68
C ALA A 8 10.13 1.79 -12.97
N ASP A 9 9.47 2.30 -11.93
CA ASP A 9 8.41 3.28 -12.04
C ASP A 9 8.96 4.65 -12.43
N ARG A 10 8.25 5.30 -13.36
CA ARG A 10 8.62 6.61 -13.89
C ARG A 10 7.58 7.69 -13.58
N HIS A 11 6.42 7.28 -13.06
CA HIS A 11 5.32 8.17 -12.72
C HIS A 11 4.76 7.75 -11.36
N LEU A 12 4.38 8.74 -10.57
CA LEU A 12 3.60 8.56 -9.35
C LEU A 12 2.30 9.34 -9.54
N MET A 13 1.17 8.68 -9.37
CA MET A 13 -0.14 9.31 -9.36
C MET A 13 -0.61 9.46 -7.91
N LEU A 14 -1.01 10.66 -7.54
CA LEU A 14 -1.66 10.96 -6.27
C LEU A 14 -2.98 11.63 -6.57
N PHE A 15 -4.07 11.04 -6.08
CA PHE A 15 -5.37 11.68 -6.05
C PHE A 15 -5.63 12.24 -4.66
N ASN A 16 -6.02 13.51 -4.59
CA ASN A 16 -6.39 14.17 -3.34
C ASN A 16 -7.65 15.00 -3.56
N ALA A 17 -8.67 14.80 -2.72
CA ALA A 17 -9.91 15.55 -2.74
C ALA A 17 -10.13 16.22 -1.39
N VAL A 18 -10.33 17.55 -1.41
CA VAL A 18 -10.73 18.32 -0.24
C VAL A 18 -12.25 18.46 -0.26
N VAL A 19 -12.93 17.88 0.73
CA VAL A 19 -14.40 17.94 0.82
C VAL A 19 -14.86 19.08 1.73
N PRO A 20 -15.87 19.87 1.32
CA PRO A 20 -16.36 21.01 2.13
C PRO A 20 -17.23 20.57 3.32
N HIS A 21 -17.86 19.39 3.24
CA HIS A 21 -18.74 18.84 4.26
C HIS A 21 -18.46 17.34 4.47
N PRO A 22 -18.55 16.82 5.71
CA PRO A 22 -18.33 15.40 6.01
C PRO A 22 -19.22 14.46 5.19
N ASP A 23 -20.46 14.86 4.89
CA ASP A 23 -21.40 14.04 4.12
C ASP A 23 -20.94 13.77 2.68
N SER A 24 -19.98 14.56 2.17
CA SER A 24 -19.38 14.37 0.84
C SER A 24 -18.23 13.36 0.83
N GLU A 25 -17.76 12.91 1.99
CA GLU A 25 -16.59 12.02 2.10
C GLU A 25 -16.78 10.72 1.32
N LYS A 26 -17.95 10.09 1.43
CA LYS A 26 -18.27 8.86 0.69
C LYS A 26 -18.19 9.07 -0.83
N ALA A 27 -18.71 10.20 -1.32
CA ALA A 27 -18.67 10.52 -2.74
C ALA A 27 -17.22 10.78 -3.21
N ALA A 28 -16.41 11.44 -2.39
CA ALA A 28 -15.00 11.67 -2.69
C ALA A 28 -14.19 10.38 -2.75
N TRP A 29 -14.43 9.42 -1.85
CA TRP A 29 -13.81 8.09 -1.92
C TRP A 29 -14.23 7.30 -3.16
N ALA A 30 -15.50 7.38 -3.55
CA ALA A 30 -15.97 6.74 -4.79
C ALA A 30 -15.28 7.34 -6.02
N TRP A 31 -15.13 8.66 -6.06
CA TRP A 31 -14.43 9.34 -7.15
C TRP A 31 -12.93 9.01 -7.16
N ALA A 32 -12.29 8.94 -5.99
CA ALA A 32 -10.89 8.53 -5.86
C ALA A 32 -10.66 7.11 -6.42
N ALA A 33 -11.57 6.18 -6.11
CA ALA A 33 -11.54 4.82 -6.65
C ALA A 33 -11.69 4.82 -8.17
N GLU A 34 -12.64 5.58 -8.73
CA GLU A 34 -12.83 5.71 -10.17
C GLU A 34 -11.57 6.25 -10.87
N VAL A 35 -10.96 7.31 -10.35
CA VAL A 35 -9.72 7.89 -10.93
C VAL A 35 -8.56 6.89 -10.88
N ARG A 36 -8.41 6.16 -9.77
CA ARG A 36 -7.39 5.11 -9.64
C ARG A 36 -7.62 3.99 -10.63
N ASP A 37 -8.86 3.55 -10.79
CA ASP A 37 -9.22 2.47 -11.71
C ASP A 37 -8.97 2.88 -13.17
N GLN A 38 -9.31 4.12 -13.54
CA GLN A 38 -9.00 4.69 -14.86
C GLN A 38 -7.48 4.77 -15.11
N TRP A 39 -6.69 5.21 -14.11
CA TRP A 39 -5.23 5.23 -14.21
C TRP A 39 -4.66 3.83 -14.46
N ASN A 40 -5.10 2.84 -13.68
CA ASN A 40 -4.65 1.45 -13.81
C ASN A 40 -5.12 0.80 -15.12
N ALA A 41 -6.29 1.19 -15.65
CA ALA A 41 -6.78 0.71 -16.94
C ALA A 41 -5.87 1.08 -18.13
N GLY A 42 -5.00 2.08 -17.97
CA GLY A 42 -3.97 2.39 -18.96
C GLY A 42 -2.89 1.29 -19.11
N GLN A 43 -2.75 0.41 -18.11
CA GLN A 43 -1.82 -0.73 -18.11
C GLN A 43 -2.47 -1.95 -17.43
N PRO A 44 -3.49 -2.58 -18.04
CA PRO A 44 -4.37 -3.52 -17.36
C PRO A 44 -3.70 -4.81 -16.84
N ASN A 45 -2.54 -5.17 -17.41
CA ASN A 45 -1.77 -6.35 -16.99
C ASN A 45 -0.67 -6.03 -15.98
N ARG A 46 -0.53 -4.76 -15.59
CA ARG A 46 0.49 -4.34 -14.64
C ARG A 46 -0.09 -4.40 -13.22
N PRO A 47 0.56 -5.11 -12.29
CA PRO A 47 0.20 -5.06 -10.88
C PRO A 47 0.26 -3.63 -10.34
N VAL A 48 -0.56 -3.32 -9.34
CA VAL A 48 -0.55 -2.00 -8.71
C VAL A 48 0.69 -1.86 -7.84
N ASP A 49 1.39 -0.74 -8.00
CA ASP A 49 2.55 -0.38 -7.19
C ASP A 49 2.17 0.82 -6.31
N ALA A 50 1.94 0.58 -5.02
CA ALA A 50 1.48 1.59 -4.08
C ALA A 50 2.65 2.13 -3.24
N TYR A 51 2.89 3.43 -3.31
CA TYR A 51 3.91 4.05 -2.48
C TYR A 51 3.39 4.27 -1.05
N ILE A 52 3.94 3.50 -0.10
CA ILE A 52 3.46 3.42 1.30
C ILE A 52 3.16 4.77 1.97
N ASN A 53 3.94 5.81 1.68
CA ASN A 53 3.78 7.13 2.29
C ASN A 53 2.47 7.85 1.87
N TYR A 54 1.84 7.41 0.78
CA TYR A 54 0.57 7.94 0.28
C TYR A 54 -0.52 6.86 0.15
N ALA A 55 -0.25 5.65 0.63
CA ALA A 55 -1.18 4.53 0.50
C ALA A 55 -2.41 4.71 1.39
N THR A 56 -3.56 4.19 1.02
CA THR A 56 -4.80 4.42 1.78
C THR A 56 -5.08 3.31 2.80
N GLY A 57 -4.38 2.18 2.68
CA GLY A 57 -4.67 0.96 3.43
C GLY A 57 -5.70 0.06 2.76
N LEU A 58 -6.20 0.47 1.59
CA LEU A 58 -7.02 -0.37 0.71
C LEU A 58 -6.17 -1.29 -0.17
N GLU A 59 -4.87 -1.02 -0.25
CA GLU A 59 -3.92 -1.81 -1.04
C GLU A 59 -3.37 -2.99 -0.20
N THR A 60 -3.00 -4.05 -0.89
CA THR A 60 -2.43 -5.27 -0.32
C THR A 60 -0.99 -5.07 0.15
N LEU A 61 -0.49 -6.02 0.94
CA LEU A 61 0.90 -6.03 1.42
C LEU A 61 1.90 -6.05 0.26
N GLU A 62 1.58 -6.79 -0.79
CA GLU A 62 2.36 -6.92 -2.01
C GLU A 62 2.38 -5.62 -2.80
N GLU A 63 1.23 -4.94 -2.93
CA GLU A 63 1.14 -3.62 -3.58
C GLU A 63 1.92 -2.55 -2.82
N HIS A 64 2.02 -2.63 -1.48
CA HIS A 64 2.81 -1.70 -0.67
C HIS A 64 4.32 -1.99 -0.72
N TYR A 65 4.68 -3.25 -0.55
CA TYR A 65 6.04 -3.63 -0.19
C TYR A 65 6.76 -4.40 -1.30
N GLY A 66 6.09 -4.86 -2.34
CA GLY A 66 6.63 -5.56 -3.50
C GLY A 66 5.94 -6.90 -3.75
N HIS A 67 5.76 -7.22 -5.04
CA HIS A 67 5.02 -8.40 -5.52
C HIS A 67 5.72 -9.73 -5.27
N GLU A 68 7.03 -9.72 -5.00
CA GLU A 68 7.77 -10.96 -4.81
C GLU A 68 7.62 -11.49 -3.38
N SER A 69 7.17 -12.74 -3.23
CA SER A 69 6.91 -13.38 -1.93
C SER A 69 8.11 -13.31 -0.97
N TRP A 70 9.33 -13.55 -1.48
CA TRP A 70 10.56 -13.52 -0.68
C TRP A 70 10.78 -12.18 0.02
N ARG A 71 10.28 -11.08 -0.55
CA ARG A 71 10.43 -9.74 0.02
C ARG A 71 9.54 -9.58 1.24
N ILE A 72 8.27 -9.99 1.13
CA ILE A 72 7.32 -9.99 2.24
C ILE A 72 7.81 -10.94 3.35
N GLU A 73 8.29 -12.13 3.01
CA GLU A 73 8.87 -13.08 3.95
C GLU A 73 10.09 -12.49 4.68
N ARG A 74 11.00 -11.86 3.94
CA ARG A 74 12.16 -11.17 4.53
C ARG A 74 11.73 -10.08 5.50
N LEU A 75 10.75 -9.28 5.14
CA LEU A 75 10.25 -8.21 6.00
C LEU A 75 9.54 -8.75 7.25
N ARG A 76 8.74 -9.80 7.13
CA ARG A 76 8.15 -10.53 8.26
C ARG A 76 9.23 -11.13 9.17
N GLY A 77 10.31 -11.67 8.59
CA GLY A 77 11.46 -12.17 9.35
C GLY A 77 12.18 -11.07 10.14
N LEU A 78 12.40 -9.90 9.52
CA LEU A 78 12.94 -8.73 10.21
C LEU A 78 12.00 -8.25 11.33
N LYS A 79 10.69 -8.18 11.04
CA LYS A 79 9.67 -7.82 12.02
C LYS A 79 9.67 -8.76 13.22
N ALA A 80 9.72 -10.07 13.00
CA ALA A 80 9.79 -11.06 14.06
C ALA A 80 11.07 -10.91 14.91
N ARG A 81 12.21 -10.61 14.27
CA ARG A 81 13.50 -10.42 14.96
C ARG A 81 13.53 -9.17 15.84
N TYR A 82 13.01 -8.05 15.35
CA TYR A 82 13.18 -6.74 15.98
C TYR A 82 11.93 -6.24 16.72
N ASP A 83 10.75 -6.74 16.39
CA ASP A 83 9.50 -6.44 17.08
C ASP A 83 8.63 -7.71 17.25
N PRO A 84 9.11 -8.69 18.04
CA PRO A 84 8.44 -10.00 18.21
C PRO A 84 7.04 -9.89 18.85
N ASN A 85 6.76 -8.78 19.53
CA ASN A 85 5.48 -8.52 20.17
C ASN A 85 4.57 -7.61 19.33
N ASN A 86 4.96 -7.31 18.10
CA ASN A 86 4.24 -6.45 17.15
C ASN A 86 3.82 -5.10 17.78
N ARG A 87 4.69 -4.47 18.57
CA ARG A 87 4.43 -3.19 19.24
C ARG A 87 4.27 -2.05 18.25
N PHE A 88 5.03 -2.05 17.16
CA PHE A 88 5.01 -1.01 16.13
C PHE A 88 4.06 -1.41 14.98
N ARG A 89 2.76 -1.11 15.09
CA ARG A 89 1.75 -1.61 14.15
C ARG A 89 0.67 -0.59 13.76
N TYR A 90 1.07 0.66 13.50
CA TYR A 90 0.12 1.74 13.25
C TYR A 90 -0.42 1.73 11.81
N TYR A 91 0.31 2.33 10.87
CA TYR A 91 -0.16 2.57 9.51
C TYR A 91 0.46 1.56 8.53
N ASN A 92 -0.39 0.83 7.79
CA ASN A 92 -0.02 -0.22 6.83
C ASN A 92 1.11 -1.16 7.32
N PRO A 93 0.96 -1.76 8.52
CA PRO A 93 2.07 -2.43 9.18
C PRO A 93 2.35 -3.81 8.58
N ILE A 94 3.61 -4.21 8.65
CA ILE A 94 4.00 -5.61 8.46
C ILE A 94 3.74 -6.33 9.77
N VAL A 95 2.79 -7.26 9.76
CA VAL A 95 2.42 -8.07 10.92
C VAL A 95 2.94 -9.50 10.75
N VAL A 96 3.34 -10.10 11.87
CA VAL A 96 3.71 -11.51 11.96
C VAL A 96 2.60 -12.19 12.73
N GLU A 97 1.93 -13.17 12.12
CA GLU A 97 0.94 -13.98 12.82
C GLU A 97 1.65 -14.83 13.87
N LYS A 98 1.12 -14.82 15.11
CA LYS A 98 1.52 -15.83 16.08
C LYS A 98 0.86 -17.13 15.67
N LYS A 99 1.67 -18.13 15.30
CA LYS A 99 1.18 -19.51 15.28
C LYS A 99 0.80 -19.86 16.73
N VAL A 100 -0.51 -20.02 16.96
CA VAL A 100 -1.06 -20.58 18.20
C VAL A 100 -0.69 -22.05 18.28
#